data_AF-A0A347UG49-F1
#
_entry.id   AF-A0A347UG49-F1
#
_cell.length_a   1.000
_cell.length_b   1.000
_cell.length_c   1.000
_cell.angle_alpha   90.00
_cell.angle_beta   90.00
_cell.angle_gamma   90.00
#
_symmetry.space_group_name_H-M   'P 1'
#
loop_
_entity.id
_entity.type
_entity.pdbx_description
1 polymer ?
#
loop_
_entity_poly.entity_id
_entity_poly.type
_entity_poly.pdbx_seq_one_letter_code
_entity_poly.pdbx_strand_id
1 'polypeptide(L)'
;MKPRFFRLSFFYWILVPLALYGGFVTVGLPHVIWSYEFVDNGNAYDPFRARHYTSCTFWGPYGVHTVPASNGRCGYVAFFKEGGR
;
A
#
# COMPACT_ATOMS: atom_id res chain seq x y z
N MET A 1 -28.26 -20.17 -41.26
CA MET A 1 -27.95 -20.12 -39.81
C MET A 1 -27.42 -18.72 -39.50
N LYS A 2 -28.17 -17.90 -38.75
CA LYS A 2 -27.70 -16.55 -38.35
C LYS A 2 -26.70 -16.75 -37.20
N PRO A 3 -25.40 -16.47 -37.39
CA PRO A 3 -24.46 -16.71 -36.33
C PRO A 3 -24.72 -15.68 -35.21
N ARG A 4 -25.07 -16.17 -34.02
CA ARG A 4 -25.25 -15.34 -32.82
C ARG A 4 -23.86 -14.98 -32.28
N PHE A 5 -23.10 -14.23 -33.06
CA PHE A 5 -21.83 -13.68 -32.61
C PHE A 5 -22.11 -12.61 -31.55
N PHE A 6 -21.41 -12.70 -30.42
CA PHE A 6 -21.39 -11.73 -29.31
C PHE A 6 -22.65 -11.66 -28.44
N ARG A 7 -22.77 -12.61 -27.50
CA ARG A 7 -23.47 -12.32 -26.23
C ARG A 7 -22.48 -11.62 -25.29
N LEU A 8 -22.76 -10.36 -24.94
CA LEU A 8 -21.99 -9.56 -23.96
C LEU A 8 -21.81 -10.28 -22.61
N SER A 9 -22.70 -11.22 -22.28
CA SER A 9 -22.62 -12.05 -21.07
C SER A 9 -21.35 -12.91 -20.98
N PHE A 10 -20.67 -13.22 -22.07
CA PHE A 10 -19.41 -13.96 -22.03
C PHE A 10 -18.23 -13.12 -21.50
N PHE A 11 -18.40 -11.81 -21.33
CA PHE A 11 -17.32 -10.89 -20.93
C PHE A 11 -17.42 -10.44 -19.47
N TYR A 12 -18.37 -10.93 -18.67
CA TYR A 12 -18.46 -10.55 -17.25
C TYR A 12 -17.18 -10.82 -16.47
N TRP A 13 -16.42 -11.85 -16.84
CA TRP A 13 -15.14 -12.16 -16.20
C TRP A 13 -14.09 -11.05 -16.42
N ILE A 14 -14.20 -10.21 -17.46
CA ILE A 14 -13.30 -9.07 -17.72
C ILE A 14 -13.45 -7.98 -16.67
N LEU A 15 -14.60 -7.87 -16.02
CA LEU A 15 -14.82 -6.89 -14.97
C LEU A 15 -13.83 -7.08 -13.80
N VAL A 16 -13.42 -8.32 -13.52
CA VAL A 16 -12.47 -8.63 -12.44
C VAL A 16 -11.07 -8.09 -12.73
N PRO A 17 -10.37 -8.45 -13.83
CA PRO A 17 -9.05 -7.89 -14.14
C PRO A 17 -9.13 -6.38 -14.38
N LEU A 18 -10.23 -5.86 -14.93
CA LEU A 18 -10.41 -4.42 -15.08
C LEU A 18 -10.49 -3.71 -13.72
N ALA A 19 -11.24 -4.25 -12.76
CA ALA A 19 -11.32 -3.72 -11.40
C ALA A 19 -9.97 -3.80 -10.67
N LEU A 20 -9.26 -4.93 -10.79
CA LEU A 20 -7.93 -5.11 -10.20
C LEU A 20 -6.92 -4.13 -10.79
N TYR A 21 -6.90 -3.99 -12.12
CA TYR A 21 -6.05 -3.03 -12.81
C TYR A 21 -6.40 -1.58 -12.42
N GLY A 22 -7.69 -1.26 -12.32
CA GLY A 22 -8.16 0.03 -11.83
C GLY A 22 -7.66 0.32 -10.41
N GLY A 23 -7.75 -0.66 -9.49
CA GLY A 23 -7.19 -0.55 -8.14
C GLY A 23 -5.68 -0.33 -8.14
N PHE A 24 -4.96 -1.09 -8.96
CA PHE A 24 -3.51 -0.94 -9.15
C PHE A 24 -3.13 0.48 -9.59
N VAL A 25 -3.78 1.04 -10.61
CA VAL A 25 -3.46 2.39 -11.11
C VAL A 25 -3.86 3.50 -10.13
N THR A 26 -5.00 3.33 -9.43
CA THR A 26 -5.54 4.37 -8.55
C THR A 26 -4.84 4.43 -7.19
N VAL A 27 -4.56 3.28 -6.58
CA VAL A 27 -4.04 3.20 -5.20
C VAL A 27 -2.57 2.79 -5.15
N GLY A 28 -2.08 2.07 -6.16
CA GLY A 28 -0.72 1.52 -6.20
C GLY A 28 -0.62 0.11 -5.64
N LEU A 29 0.59 -0.31 -5.29
CA LEU A 29 0.90 -1.64 -4.74
C LEU A 29 1.25 -1.58 -3.25
N PRO A 30 0.94 -2.63 -2.48
CA PRO A 30 1.24 -2.68 -1.06
C PRO A 30 2.74 -2.76 -0.81
N HIS A 31 3.23 -1.95 0.13
CA HIS A 31 4.58 -1.99 0.69
C HIS A 31 4.49 -2.18 2.19
N VAL A 32 5.31 -3.07 2.73
CA VAL A 32 5.31 -3.44 4.14
C VAL A 32 6.32 -2.59 4.90
N ILE A 33 6.01 -2.26 6.15
CA ILE A 33 6.94 -1.53 7.01
C ILE A 33 8.24 -2.32 7.17
N TRP A 34 9.35 -1.64 6.92
CA TRP A 34 10.70 -2.20 7.00
C TRP A 34 11.46 -1.62 8.18
N SER A 35 11.46 -0.30 8.33
CA SER A 35 12.06 0.39 9.46
C SER A 35 11.27 1.64 9.83
N TYR A 36 11.60 2.22 10.99
CA TYR A 36 10.96 3.42 11.50
C TYR A 36 11.92 4.16 12.43
N GLU A 37 11.73 5.46 12.55
CA GLU A 37 12.37 6.29 13.56
C GLU A 37 11.32 6.78 14.55
N PHE A 38 11.74 7.01 15.79
CA PHE A 38 10.87 7.50 16.85
C PHE A 38 11.65 8.38 17.82
N VAL A 39 10.92 9.26 18.52
CA VAL A 39 11.50 10.13 19.54
C VAL A 39 11.92 9.28 20.74
N ASP A 40 13.19 9.40 21.15
CA ASP A 40 13.68 8.78 22.37
C ASP A 40 12.99 9.40 23.60
N ASN A 41 12.41 8.56 24.44
CA ASN A 41 11.70 8.94 25.66
C ASN A 41 12.49 8.59 26.93
N GLY A 42 13.79 8.38 26.79
CA GLY A 42 14.72 7.99 27.86
C GLY A 42 14.75 6.47 28.12
N ASN A 43 13.86 5.70 27.50
CA ASN A 43 13.89 4.24 27.49
C ASN A 43 13.30 3.67 26.19
N ALA A 44 14.05 3.83 25.10
CA ALA A 44 13.63 3.50 23.73
C ALA A 44 13.15 2.05 23.52
N TYR A 45 13.67 1.10 24.29
CA TYR A 45 13.39 -0.33 24.13
C TYR A 45 12.29 -0.88 25.04
N ASP A 46 11.72 -0.05 25.93
CA ASP A 46 10.57 -0.43 26.76
C ASP A 46 9.31 -0.60 25.90
N PRO A 47 8.74 -1.81 25.80
CA PRO A 47 7.56 -2.07 24.96
C PRO A 47 6.26 -1.51 25.56
N PHE A 48 6.25 -1.13 26.85
CA PHE A 48 5.05 -0.62 27.52
C PHE A 48 4.91 0.91 27.44
N ARG A 49 5.95 1.61 26.96
CA ARG A 49 5.86 3.06 26.72
C ARG A 49 5.30 3.35 25.34
N ALA A 50 4.46 4.37 25.27
CA ALA A 50 3.99 4.92 24.02
C ALA A 50 5.19 5.46 23.21
N ARG A 51 5.37 4.95 21.99
CA ARG A 51 6.34 5.45 21.03
C ARG A 51 5.70 6.52 20.15
N HIS A 52 6.44 7.61 19.92
CA HIS A 52 6.05 8.65 18.98
C HIS A 52 6.95 8.55 17.75
N TYR A 53 6.42 7.96 16.68
CA TYR A 53 7.16 7.74 15.45
C TYR A 53 7.31 9.05 14.67
N THR A 54 8.45 9.24 14.00
CA THR A 54 8.77 10.43 13.20
C THR A 54 8.84 10.10 11.71
N SER A 55 9.47 8.98 11.35
CA SER A 55 9.59 8.50 9.98
C SER A 55 9.27 7.02 9.88
N CYS A 56 8.70 6.62 8.75
CA CYS A 56 8.28 5.25 8.45
C CYS A 56 8.85 4.86 7.09
N THR A 57 9.63 3.80 7.05
CA THR A 57 10.24 3.27 5.85
C THR A 57 9.53 2.00 5.44
N PHE A 58 9.03 1.97 4.21
CA PHE A 58 8.32 0.83 3.62
C PHE A 58 9.14 0.22 2.50
N TRP A 59 9.06 -1.10 2.36
CA TRP A 59 9.70 -1.84 1.28
C TRP A 59 8.68 -2.69 0.52
N GLY A 60 8.83 -2.77 -0.80
CA GLY A 60 7.91 -3.51 -1.65
C GLY A 60 8.22 -3.40 -3.14
N PRO A 61 7.22 -3.66 -4.01
CA PRO A 61 7.42 -3.78 -5.46
C PRO A 61 8.03 -2.57 -6.17
N TYR A 62 7.87 -1.37 -5.61
CA TYR A 62 8.43 -0.12 -6.15
C TYR A 62 9.66 0.38 -5.39
N GLY A 63 10.26 -0.48 -4.56
CA GLY A 63 11.48 -0.19 -3.83
C GLY A 63 11.21 0.27 -2.40
N VAL A 64 12.05 1.19 -1.92
CA VAL A 64 12.02 1.71 -0.55
C VAL A 64 11.43 3.12 -0.55
N HIS A 65 10.40 3.34 0.27
CA HIS A 65 9.78 4.64 0.45
C HIS A 65 9.82 5.07 1.92
N THR A 66 10.40 6.22 2.20
CA THR A 66 10.41 6.83 3.53
C THR A 66 9.42 7.97 3.56
N VAL A 67 8.45 7.92 4.49
CA VAL A 67 7.41 8.93 4.66
C VAL A 67 7.32 9.37 6.12
N PRO A 68 6.92 10.62 6.40
CA PRO A 68 6.69 11.05 7.78
C PRO A 68 5.56 10.24 8.42
N ALA A 69 5.69 10.01 9.72
CA ALA A 69 4.67 9.30 10.49
C ALA A 69 3.35 10.10 10.52
N SER A 70 2.23 9.39 10.40
CA SER A 70 0.90 10.02 10.46
C SER A 70 0.42 10.05 11.90
N ASN A 71 0.25 11.26 12.46
CA ASN A 71 -0.13 11.45 13.87
C ASN A 71 0.79 10.71 14.85
N GLY A 72 2.09 10.72 14.57
CA GLY A 72 3.09 10.04 15.41
C GLY A 72 3.03 8.51 15.34
N ARG A 73 2.38 7.94 14.32
CA ARG A 73 2.24 6.48 14.12
C ARG A 73 2.68 6.06 12.72
N CYS A 74 3.25 4.86 12.65
CA CYS A 74 3.49 4.15 11.41
C CYS A 74 2.45 3.05 11.22
N GLY A 75 1.87 2.95 10.02
CA GLY A 75 1.07 1.79 9.63
C GLY A 75 1.97 0.62 9.24
N TYR A 76 1.46 -0.61 9.31
CA TYR A 76 2.20 -1.80 8.86
C TYR A 76 2.29 -1.91 7.34
N VAL A 77 1.31 -1.36 6.62
CA VAL A 77 1.24 -1.39 5.16
C VAL A 77 0.86 -0.01 4.66
N ALA A 78 1.52 0.43 3.60
CA ALA A 78 1.14 1.60 2.83
C ALA A 78 1.19 1.28 1.34
N PHE A 79 0.40 1.99 0.54
CA PHE A 79 0.36 1.81 -0.90
C PHE A 79 1.15 2.93 -1.57
N PHE A 80 1.96 2.56 -2.56
CA PHE A 80 2.79 3.47 -3.33
C PHE A 80 2.63 3.16 -4.82
N LYS A 81 2.85 4.15 -5.67
CA LYS A 81 2.95 4.01 -7.12
C LYS A 81 4.42 4.08 -7.53
N GLU A 82 4.72 3.69 -8.76
CA GLU A 82 6.09 3.65 -9.31
C GLU A 82 6.81 5.01 -9.24
N GLY A 83 6.08 6.12 -9.26
CA GLY A 83 6.60 7.49 -9.11
C GLY A 83 6.57 8.06 -7.69
N GLY A 84 6.17 7.29 -6.68
CA GLY A 84 5.96 7.78 -5.31
C GLY A 84 4.49 7.71 -4.86
N ARG A 85 4.17 8.43 -3.77
CA ARG A 85 2.84 8.45 -3.15
C ARG A 85 1.97 9.57 -3.67
#